data_AF-A0A8D8AHR3-F1
#
_entry.id   AF-A0A8D8AHR3-F1
#
_cell.length_a   1.000
_cell.length_b   1.000
_cell.length_c   1.000
_cell.angle_alpha   90.00
_cell.angle_beta   90.00
_cell.angle_gamma   90.00
#
_symmetry.space_group_name_H-M   'P 1'
#
loop_
_entity.id
_entity.type
_entity.pdbx_description
1 polymer ?
#
loop_
_entity_poly.entity_id
_entity_poly.type
_entity_poly.pdbx_seq_one_letter_code
_entity_poly.pdbx_strand_id
1 'polypeptide(L)'
;NLINRRAMNGLKLTLIGRNYFDGQAKMSIQQYGIDLYPGYVTSIRQHEQDVLMCAELTHRVMRTDTCYMMFKTCLNQGANWRDNYKRMVLGTVVMATYGKNNTYTINDVEFNTTPESSFETSNGKITFLQYYKERYNIIIRDPRQPMLVSRAKPRDIRAGKPELIYLIPELVRATGITDEMRRNFNLMRTLADYTRLTPDKRIQ
;
A
#
# COMPACT_ATOMS: atom_id res chain seq x y z
N ASN A 1 -16.76 16.69 -5.48
CA ASN A 1 -15.91 15.58 -4.94
C ASN A 1 -16.69 14.32 -4.55
N LEU A 2 -17.77 14.39 -3.76
CA LEU A 2 -18.51 13.18 -3.36
C LEU A 2 -19.12 12.43 -4.57
N ILE A 3 -19.67 13.17 -5.54
CA ILE A 3 -20.22 12.64 -6.79
C ILE A 3 -19.15 11.86 -7.57
N ASN A 4 -17.98 12.47 -7.80
CA ASN A 4 -16.85 11.83 -8.47
C ASN A 4 -16.44 10.52 -7.77
N ARG A 5 -16.37 10.51 -6.43
CA ARG A 5 -16.03 9.28 -5.69
C ARG A 5 -17.06 8.16 -5.91
N ARG A 6 -18.35 8.50 -5.97
CA ARG A 6 -19.39 7.51 -6.29
C ARG A 6 -19.25 6.99 -7.72
N ALA A 7 -19.00 7.86 -8.70
CA ALA A 7 -18.78 7.48 -10.08
C ALA A 7 -17.56 6.54 -10.24
N MET A 8 -16.41 6.91 -9.66
CA MET A 8 -15.19 6.11 -9.72
C MET A 8 -15.34 4.74 -9.05
N ASN A 9 -16.10 4.67 -7.93
CA ASN A 9 -16.44 3.38 -7.31
C ASN A 9 -17.33 2.52 -8.22
N GLY A 10 -18.25 3.13 -8.98
CA GLY A 10 -19.09 2.44 -9.97
C GLY A 10 -18.26 1.84 -11.12
N LEU A 11 -17.17 2.51 -11.50
CA LEU A 11 -16.18 2.01 -12.46
C LEU A 11 -15.24 0.95 -11.86
N LYS A 12 -15.47 0.51 -10.62
CA LYS A 12 -14.65 -0.46 -9.88
C LYS A 12 -13.19 -0.02 -9.68
N LEU A 13 -12.91 1.29 -9.78
CA LEU A 13 -11.58 1.82 -9.48
C LEU A 13 -11.36 1.92 -7.97
N THR A 14 -10.16 1.54 -7.54
CA THR A 14 -9.77 1.56 -6.12
C THR A 14 -9.12 2.89 -5.78
N LEU A 15 -9.63 3.58 -4.76
CA LEU A 15 -9.00 4.78 -4.23
C LEU A 15 -7.74 4.41 -3.43
N ILE A 16 -6.57 4.77 -3.93
CA ILE A 16 -5.28 4.63 -3.23
C ILE A 16 -4.74 6.03 -2.94
N GLY A 17 -4.75 6.41 -1.66
CA GLY A 17 -4.43 7.77 -1.24
C GLY A 17 -5.48 8.78 -1.72
N ARG A 18 -5.17 9.53 -2.78
CA ARG A 18 -6.06 10.55 -3.37
C ARG A 18 -6.47 10.26 -4.81
N ASN A 19 -5.92 9.20 -5.40
CA ASN A 19 -6.08 8.89 -6.82
C ASN A 19 -6.74 7.52 -6.98
N TYR A 20 -7.34 7.28 -8.14
CA TYR A 20 -8.09 6.06 -8.44
C TYR A 20 -7.28 5.16 -9.35
N PHE A 21 -7.19 3.87 -9.03
CA PHE A 21 -6.39 2.92 -9.79
C PHE A 21 -7.20 1.67 -10.13
N ASP A 22 -6.91 1.10 -11.30
CA ASP A 22 -7.49 -0.15 -11.75
C ASP A 22 -6.57 -1.31 -11.36
N GLY A 23 -7.06 -2.17 -10.47
CA GLY A 23 -6.35 -3.38 -10.07
C GLY A 23 -6.50 -4.55 -11.05
N GLN A 24 -7.53 -4.53 -11.91
CA GLN A 24 -7.76 -5.56 -12.91
C GLN A 24 -6.85 -5.35 -14.12
N ALA A 25 -6.65 -4.10 -14.51
CA ALA A 25 -5.75 -3.71 -15.60
C ALA A 25 -4.27 -3.57 -15.17
N LYS A 26 -3.86 -4.15 -14.04
CA LYS A 26 -2.47 -4.07 -13.58
C LYS A 26 -1.53 -4.79 -14.57
N MET A 27 -0.34 -4.23 -14.76
CA MET A 27 0.72 -4.81 -15.58
C MET A 27 1.85 -5.32 -14.69
N SER A 28 2.20 -6.60 -14.79
CA SER A 28 3.26 -7.20 -13.97
C SER A 28 4.59 -7.22 -14.72
N ILE A 29 5.61 -6.59 -14.15
CA ILE A 29 7.00 -6.60 -14.61
C ILE A 29 7.77 -7.59 -13.73
N GLN A 30 7.56 -8.89 -13.99
CA GLN A 30 8.03 -9.98 -13.12
C GLN A 30 9.54 -9.96 -12.88
N GLN A 31 10.33 -9.62 -13.90
CA GLN A 31 11.79 -9.54 -13.84
C GLN A 31 12.32 -8.57 -12.76
N TYR A 32 11.49 -7.61 -12.31
CA TYR A 32 11.85 -6.65 -11.26
C TYR A 32 10.96 -6.76 -10.02
N GLY A 33 10.03 -7.72 -9.96
CA GLY A 33 9.12 -7.88 -8.84
C GLY A 33 8.19 -6.67 -8.63
N ILE A 34 7.62 -6.13 -9.72
CA ILE A 34 6.75 -4.95 -9.68
C ILE A 34 5.45 -5.21 -10.43
N ASP A 35 4.35 -4.73 -9.85
CA ASP A 35 3.08 -4.52 -10.53
C ASP A 35 2.85 -3.01 -10.73
N LEU A 36 2.47 -2.60 -11.94
CA LEU A 36 2.10 -1.25 -12.29
C LEU A 36 0.58 -1.15 -12.41
N TYR A 37 -0.04 -0.35 -11.56
CA TYR A 37 -1.48 -0.13 -11.55
C TYR A 37 -1.78 1.16 -12.32
N PRO A 38 -2.43 1.10 -13.49
CA PRO A 38 -2.86 2.30 -14.18
C PRO A 38 -3.99 2.98 -13.40
N GLY A 39 -4.12 4.28 -13.56
CA GLY A 39 -5.10 5.06 -12.82
C GLY A 39 -5.20 6.50 -13.25
N TYR A 40 -6.01 7.25 -12.50
CA TYR A 40 -6.37 8.62 -12.79
C TYR A 40 -6.16 9.52 -11.57
N VAL A 41 -5.48 10.64 -11.78
CA VAL A 41 -5.58 11.80 -10.91
C VAL A 41 -6.78 12.60 -11.38
N THR A 42 -7.76 12.76 -10.50
CA THR A 42 -8.97 13.52 -10.83
C THR A 42 -9.06 14.75 -9.96
N SER A 43 -9.37 15.89 -10.55
CA SER A 43 -9.67 17.12 -9.79
C SER A 43 -10.86 17.83 -10.39
N ILE A 44 -11.74 18.35 -9.53
CA ILE A 44 -12.90 19.16 -9.94
C ILE A 44 -12.68 20.56 -9.37
N ARG A 45 -12.72 21.57 -10.24
CA ARG A 45 -12.50 22.97 -9.87
C ARG A 45 -13.48 23.87 -10.59
N GLN A 46 -13.89 24.95 -9.92
CA GLN A 46 -14.56 26.06 -10.58
C GLN A 46 -13.51 26.83 -11.38
N HIS A 47 -13.77 27.01 -12.67
CA HIS A 47 -13.05 27.93 -13.54
C HIS A 47 -13.94 29.16 -13.84
N GLU A 48 -13.44 30.08 -14.67
CA GLU A 48 -14.07 31.38 -14.93
C GLU A 48 -15.56 31.29 -15.28
N GLN A 49 -15.93 30.31 -16.11
CA GLN A 49 -17.30 30.15 -16.59
C GLN A 49 -17.96 28.87 -16.05
N ASP A 50 -17.21 27.77 -15.95
CA ASP A 50 -17.77 26.44 -15.68
C ASP A 50 -17.03 25.67 -14.60
N VAL A 51 -17.69 24.64 -14.07
CA VAL A 51 -17.06 23.61 -13.25
C VAL A 51 -16.43 22.58 -14.18
N LEU A 52 -15.11 22.51 -14.18
CA LEU A 52 -14.36 21.56 -15.00
C LEU A 52 -13.85 20.40 -14.15
N MET A 53 -13.77 19.23 -14.77
CA MET A 53 -13.12 18.04 -14.22
C MET A 53 -11.88 17.71 -15.05
N CYS A 54 -10.72 17.73 -14.42
CA CYS A 54 -9.49 17.24 -15.02
C CYS A 54 -9.31 15.77 -14.64
N ALA A 55 -8.95 14.94 -15.62
CA ALA A 55 -8.49 13.56 -15.43
C ALA A 55 -7.12 13.42 -16.09
N GLU A 56 -6.12 13.03 -15.31
CA GLU A 56 -4.75 12.81 -15.78
C GLU A 56 -4.35 11.36 -15.54
N LEU A 57 -3.77 10.73 -16.56
CA LEU A 57 -3.24 9.38 -16.47
C LEU A 57 -2.06 9.32 -15.49
N THR A 58 -2.12 8.37 -14.57
CA THR A 58 -1.06 8.12 -13.59
C THR A 58 -0.89 6.63 -13.35
N HIS A 59 0.22 6.26 -12.72
CA HIS A 59 0.54 4.87 -12.42
C HIS A 59 1.00 4.73 -10.97
N ARG A 60 0.53 3.69 -10.29
CA ARG A 60 1.02 3.30 -8.96
C ARG A 60 1.91 2.09 -9.09
N VAL A 61 3.15 2.23 -8.65
CA VAL A 61 4.11 1.13 -8.55
C VAL A 61 3.86 0.35 -7.25
N MET A 62 3.70 -0.95 -7.37
CA MET A 62 3.47 -1.88 -6.26
C MET A 62 4.49 -3.01 -6.31
N ARG A 63 5.27 -3.21 -5.25
CA ARG A 63 6.26 -4.31 -5.22
C ARG A 63 5.54 -5.64 -5.01
N THR A 64 5.96 -6.71 -5.67
CA THR A 64 5.39 -8.07 -5.50
C THR A 64 5.67 -8.63 -4.12
N ASP A 65 6.81 -8.26 -3.54
CA ASP A 65 7.23 -8.73 -2.23
C ASP A 65 6.32 -8.19 -1.13
N THR A 66 5.88 -9.11 -0.27
CA THR A 66 5.29 -8.73 1.00
C THR A 66 6.37 -8.23 1.95
N CYS A 67 5.98 -7.42 2.94
CA CYS A 67 6.92 -7.05 4.00
C CYS A 67 7.38 -8.26 4.83
N TYR A 68 6.65 -9.39 4.77
CA TYR A 68 7.07 -10.67 5.33
C TYR A 68 8.23 -11.31 4.56
N MET A 69 8.20 -11.31 3.22
CA MET A 69 9.32 -11.81 2.40
C MET A 69 10.60 -11.02 2.70
N MET A 70 10.47 -9.70 2.80
CA MET A 70 11.54 -8.80 3.24
C MET A 70 12.11 -9.19 4.62
N PHE A 71 11.23 -9.51 5.58
CA PHE A 71 11.63 -9.99 6.90
C PHE A 71 12.41 -11.31 6.82
N LYS A 72 11.91 -12.28 6.05
CA LYS A 72 12.59 -13.58 5.86
C LYS A 72 13.96 -13.43 5.21
N THR A 73 14.11 -12.55 4.23
CA THR A 73 15.41 -12.26 3.61
C THR A 73 16.40 -11.71 4.64
N CYS A 74 16.01 -10.75 5.47
CA CYS A 74 16.87 -10.23 6.54
C CYS A 74 17.21 -11.30 7.58
N LEU A 75 16.23 -12.11 7.97
CA LEU A 75 16.42 -13.19 8.94
C LEU A 75 17.46 -14.22 8.46
N ASN A 76 17.43 -14.56 7.18
CA ASN A 76 18.37 -15.50 6.56
C ASN A 76 19.80 -14.93 6.42
N GLN A 77 19.96 -13.60 6.40
CA GLN A 77 21.27 -12.94 6.35
C GLN A 77 22.02 -12.98 7.70
N GLY A 78 21.39 -13.43 8.78
CA GLY A 78 22.05 -13.68 10.06
C GLY A 78 22.13 -12.45 10.97
N ALA A 79 23.35 -12.10 11.41
CA ALA A 79 23.57 -11.09 12.44
C ALA A 79 22.93 -9.73 12.09
N ASN A 80 22.40 -9.03 13.10
CA ASN A 80 21.76 -7.71 12.97
C ASN A 80 20.53 -7.66 12.02
N TRP A 81 19.85 -8.79 11.80
CA TRP A 81 18.66 -8.84 10.95
C TRP A 81 17.55 -7.87 11.38
N ARG A 82 17.41 -7.59 12.68
CA ARG A 82 16.42 -6.64 13.21
C ARG A 82 16.66 -5.23 12.69
N ASP A 83 17.90 -4.77 12.74
CA ASP A 83 18.28 -3.43 12.29
C ASP A 83 18.22 -3.31 10.77
N ASN A 84 18.63 -4.36 10.05
CA ASN A 84 18.52 -4.42 8.60
C ASN A 84 17.06 -4.37 8.15
N TYR A 85 16.18 -5.12 8.83
CA TYR A 85 14.75 -5.11 8.54
C TYR A 85 14.14 -3.74 8.82
N LYS A 86 14.43 -3.14 9.99
CA LYS A 86 14.00 -1.76 10.32
C LYS A 86 14.46 -0.78 9.24
N ARG A 87 15.74 -0.78 8.87
CA ARG A 87 16.28 0.12 7.83
C ARG A 87 15.55 0.00 6.50
N MET A 88 15.11 -1.20 6.14
CA MET A 88 14.42 -1.45 4.88
C MET A 88 12.95 -1.02 4.89
N VAL A 89 12.24 -1.16 6.01
CA VAL A 89 10.78 -0.91 6.07
C VAL A 89 10.39 0.45 6.64
N LEU A 90 11.22 1.06 7.48
CA LEU A 90 10.90 2.36 8.07
C LEU A 90 10.75 3.45 7.00
N GLY A 91 9.71 4.28 7.14
CA GLY A 91 9.37 5.34 6.18
C GLY A 91 8.71 4.85 4.90
N THR A 92 8.72 3.54 4.63
CA THR A 92 8.05 2.99 3.44
C THR A 92 6.54 3.10 3.56
N VAL A 93 5.89 3.34 2.43
CA VAL A 93 4.42 3.27 2.34
C VAL A 93 4.06 1.86 1.90
N VAL A 94 3.32 1.15 2.74
CA VAL A 94 2.79 -0.19 2.45
C VAL A 94 1.30 -0.12 2.16
N MET A 95 0.81 -1.07 1.39
CA MET A 95 -0.61 -1.25 1.11
C MET A 95 -1.07 -2.58 1.70
N ALA A 96 -2.16 -2.54 2.46
CA ALA A 96 -2.87 -3.75 2.86
C ALA A 96 -3.42 -4.46 1.60
N THR A 97 -3.24 -5.77 1.50
CA THR A 97 -3.78 -6.58 0.40
C THR A 97 -5.19 -7.12 0.69
N TYR A 98 -5.86 -6.53 1.69
CA TYR A 98 -7.17 -6.92 2.18
C TYR A 98 -8.09 -5.70 2.33
N GLY A 99 -9.39 -5.97 2.44
CA GLY A 99 -10.39 -4.94 2.67
C GLY A 99 -10.42 -3.89 1.54
N LYS A 100 -10.16 -2.62 1.89
CA LYS A 100 -10.20 -1.48 0.96
C LYS A 100 -8.83 -1.08 0.38
N ASN A 101 -7.81 -1.93 0.54
CA ASN A 101 -6.43 -1.64 0.10
C ASN A 101 -5.86 -0.33 0.67
N ASN A 102 -6.09 -0.10 1.97
CA ASN A 102 -5.59 1.08 2.65
C ASN A 102 -4.05 1.09 2.65
N THR A 103 -3.50 2.30 2.54
CA THR A 103 -2.06 2.51 2.61
C THR A 103 -1.64 3.08 3.96
N TYR A 104 -0.49 2.65 4.45
CA TYR A 104 0.06 3.04 5.74
C TYR A 104 1.54 3.40 5.58
N THR A 105 2.00 4.43 6.26
CA THR A 105 3.44 4.72 6.38
C THR A 105 3.97 3.99 7.59
N ILE A 106 5.02 3.20 7.43
CA ILE A 106 5.63 2.46 8.53
C ILE A 106 6.53 3.40 9.33
N ASN A 107 6.28 3.46 10.64
CA ASN A 107 6.98 4.32 11.58
C ASN A 107 7.85 3.53 12.57
N ASP A 108 7.49 2.28 12.85
CA ASP A 108 8.30 1.38 13.67
C ASP A 108 8.07 -0.08 13.30
N VAL A 109 8.91 -0.97 13.84
CA VAL A 109 8.72 -2.42 13.84
C VAL A 109 8.74 -2.89 15.29
N GLU A 110 7.66 -3.57 15.68
CA GLU A 110 7.51 -4.19 16.99
C GLU A 110 7.84 -5.69 16.90
N PHE A 111 8.85 -6.11 17.65
CA PHE A 111 9.36 -7.50 17.61
C PHE A 111 8.82 -8.38 18.73
N ASN A 112 8.25 -7.78 19.79
CA ASN A 112 7.73 -8.52 20.93
C ASN A 112 6.24 -8.84 20.79
N THR A 113 5.52 -8.05 19.98
CA THR A 113 4.13 -8.32 19.61
C THR A 113 4.12 -9.15 18.33
N THR A 114 3.29 -10.19 18.31
CA THR A 114 3.14 -11.12 17.18
C THR A 114 1.66 -11.25 16.80
N PRO A 115 1.32 -11.88 15.66
CA PRO A 115 -0.08 -12.20 15.34
C PRO A 115 -0.86 -12.99 16.43
N GLU A 116 -0.17 -13.76 17.27
CA GLU A 116 -0.78 -14.46 18.42
C GLU A 116 -1.15 -13.53 19.58
N SER A 117 -0.56 -12.34 19.61
CA SER A 117 -0.87 -11.33 20.62
C SER A 117 -2.31 -10.84 20.47
N SER A 118 -2.88 -10.35 21.57
CA SER A 118 -4.25 -9.87 21.65
C SER A 118 -4.32 -8.35 21.79
N PHE A 119 -5.43 -7.79 21.31
CA PHE A 119 -5.74 -6.37 21.41
C PHE A 119 -7.23 -6.19 21.75
N GLU A 120 -7.55 -5.02 22.32
CA GLU A 120 -8.92 -4.68 22.69
C GLU A 120 -9.73 -4.24 21.47
N THR A 121 -10.95 -4.75 21.35
CA THR A 121 -11.95 -4.31 20.37
C THR A 121 -13.24 -3.90 21.06
N SER A 122 -14.18 -3.31 20.31
CA SER A 122 -15.52 -2.98 20.82
C SER A 122 -16.27 -4.21 21.36
N ASN A 123 -15.93 -5.40 20.87
CA ASN A 123 -16.59 -6.66 21.22
C ASN A 123 -15.78 -7.45 22.26
N GLY A 124 -14.72 -6.87 22.82
CA GLY A 124 -13.81 -7.49 23.77
C GLY A 124 -12.43 -7.81 23.17
N LYS A 125 -11.63 -8.52 23.97
CA LYS A 125 -10.24 -8.87 23.66
C LYS A 125 -10.17 -10.04 22.69
N ILE A 126 -9.48 -9.85 21.56
CA ILE A 126 -9.26 -10.90 20.54
C ILE A 126 -7.81 -10.90 20.05
N THR A 127 -7.36 -12.00 19.46
CA THR A 127 -6.03 -12.07 18.83
C THR A 127 -6.04 -11.47 17.44
N PHE A 128 -4.87 -11.05 16.92
CA PHE A 128 -4.80 -10.62 15.52
C PHE A 128 -5.16 -11.77 14.57
N LEU A 129 -4.70 -13.00 14.85
CA LEU A 129 -5.08 -14.20 14.09
C LEU A 129 -6.61 -14.33 13.95
N GLN A 130 -7.32 -14.28 15.06
CA GLN A 130 -8.78 -14.42 15.09
C GLN A 130 -9.46 -13.26 14.36
N TYR A 131 -9.03 -12.02 14.62
CA TYR A 131 -9.58 -10.85 13.95
C TYR A 131 -9.49 -10.93 12.42
N TYR A 132 -8.33 -11.29 11.87
CA TYR A 132 -8.16 -11.38 10.41
C TYR A 132 -8.91 -12.57 9.81
N LYS A 133 -9.05 -13.67 10.56
CA LYS A 133 -9.84 -14.82 10.13
C LYS A 133 -11.33 -14.51 10.12
N GLU A 134 -11.87 -13.91 11.17
CA GLU A 134 -13.31 -13.61 11.26
C GLU A 134 -13.72 -12.47 10.31
N ARG A 135 -12.93 -11.39 10.25
CA ARG A 135 -13.32 -10.19 9.49
C ARG A 135 -13.04 -10.29 8.00
N TYR A 136 -11.97 -10.99 7.61
CA TYR A 136 -11.52 -11.04 6.21
C TYR A 136 -11.38 -12.45 5.66
N ASN A 137 -11.65 -13.50 6.46
CA ASN A 137 -11.41 -14.90 6.10
C ASN A 137 -9.95 -15.19 5.69
N ILE A 138 -9.00 -14.48 6.30
CA ILE A 138 -7.57 -14.63 6.00
C ILE A 138 -6.92 -15.51 7.07
N ILE A 139 -6.12 -16.48 6.62
CA ILE A 139 -5.28 -17.31 7.49
C ILE A 139 -3.86 -16.76 7.39
N ILE A 140 -3.32 -16.31 8.52
CA ILE A 140 -1.93 -15.87 8.65
C ILE A 140 -1.06 -17.11 8.83
N ARG A 141 -0.03 -17.27 8.00
CA ARG A 141 0.78 -18.49 7.93
C ARG A 141 1.88 -18.51 8.98
N ASP A 142 2.51 -17.36 9.25
CA ASP A 142 3.53 -17.23 10.27
C ASP A 142 2.99 -16.47 11.49
N PRO A 143 2.58 -17.16 12.55
CA PRO A 143 2.02 -16.52 13.75
C PRO A 143 3.07 -15.82 14.62
N ARG A 144 4.37 -15.99 14.33
CA ARG A 144 5.50 -15.43 15.12
C ARG A 144 6.22 -14.28 14.42
N GLN A 145 5.77 -13.89 13.24
CA GLN A 145 6.32 -12.75 12.52
C GLN A 145 6.17 -11.46 13.36
N PRO A 146 7.10 -10.50 13.24
CA PRO A 146 6.99 -9.22 13.92
C PRO A 146 5.81 -8.40 13.36
N MET A 147 5.47 -7.31 14.04
CA MET A 147 4.41 -6.41 13.61
C MET A 147 5.00 -5.08 13.09
N LEU A 148 4.40 -4.52 12.04
CA LEU A 148 4.73 -3.17 11.58
C LEU A 148 3.82 -2.17 12.28
N VAL A 149 4.38 -1.04 12.71
CA VAL A 149 3.63 0.01 13.41
C VAL A 149 3.50 1.21 12.49
N SER A 150 2.26 1.66 12.29
CA SER A 150 1.94 2.91 11.62
C SER A 150 1.25 3.86 12.60
N ARG A 151 1.69 5.12 12.64
CA ARG A 151 1.07 6.15 13.46
C ARG A 151 0.02 6.90 12.65
N ALA A 152 -1.18 7.01 13.19
CA ALA A 152 -2.24 7.81 12.60
C ALA A 152 -1.87 9.30 12.60
N LYS A 153 -2.33 10.04 11.59
CA LYS A 153 -2.11 11.48 11.53
C LYS A 153 -2.95 12.18 12.60
N PRO A 154 -2.58 13.39 13.09
CA PRO A 154 -3.38 14.12 14.09
C PRO A 154 -4.84 14.30 13.70
N ARG A 155 -5.12 14.52 12.41
CA ARG A 155 -6.48 14.59 11.87
C ARG A 155 -7.26 13.28 12.04
N ASP A 156 -6.60 12.14 11.85
CA ASP A 156 -7.21 10.81 11.97
C ASP A 156 -7.49 10.47 13.44
N ILE A 157 -6.59 10.86 14.36
CA ILE A 157 -6.77 10.72 15.80
C ILE A 157 -7.99 11.55 16.26
N ARG A 158 -8.11 12.80 15.81
CA ARG A 158 -9.29 13.65 16.08
C ARG A 158 -10.59 13.06 15.51
N ALA A 159 -10.50 12.23 14.48
CA ALA A 159 -11.63 11.50 13.91
C ALA A 159 -11.91 10.16 14.62
N GLY A 160 -11.28 9.92 15.79
CA GLY A 160 -11.49 8.74 16.62
C GLY A 160 -10.72 7.49 16.18
N LYS A 161 -9.76 7.60 15.25
CA LYS A 161 -8.91 6.46 14.90
C LYS A 161 -7.85 6.21 15.96
N PRO A 162 -7.46 4.93 16.19
CA PRO A 162 -6.34 4.60 17.07
C PRO A 162 -5.07 5.33 16.66
N GLU A 163 -4.30 5.79 17.65
CA GLU A 163 -3.02 6.46 17.42
C GLU A 163 -2.01 5.51 16.76
N LEU A 164 -1.94 4.28 17.23
CA LEU A 164 -1.06 3.24 16.72
C LEU A 164 -1.86 2.16 15.99
N ILE A 165 -1.39 1.78 14.81
CA ILE A 165 -1.97 0.72 13.99
C ILE A 165 -0.89 -0.34 13.78
N TYR A 166 -1.19 -1.55 14.24
CA TYR A 166 -0.34 -2.72 14.04
C TYR A 166 -0.76 -3.45 12.76
N LEU A 167 0.20 -3.72 11.89
CA LEU A 167 0.01 -4.37 10.60
C LEU A 167 0.86 -5.63 10.53
N ILE A 168 0.28 -6.68 9.96
CA ILE A 168 0.96 -7.96 9.76
C ILE A 168 1.79 -7.90 8.47
N PRO A 169 3.11 -8.12 8.51
CA PRO A 169 3.98 -8.07 7.32
C PRO A 169 3.52 -8.94 6.16
N GLU A 170 2.90 -10.09 6.43
CA GLU A 170 2.38 -11.03 5.41
C GLU A 170 1.22 -10.43 4.61
N LEU A 171 0.46 -9.53 5.22
CA LEU A 171 -0.78 -8.97 4.66
C LEU A 171 -0.58 -7.58 4.03
N VAL A 172 0.66 -7.14 3.91
CA VAL A 172 1.00 -5.84 3.34
C VAL A 172 2.13 -5.95 2.31
N ARG A 173 2.02 -5.15 1.26
CA ARG A 173 3.03 -5.03 0.19
C ARG A 173 3.61 -3.62 0.19
N ALA A 174 4.92 -3.51 0.02
CA ALA A 174 5.57 -2.22 -0.13
C ALA A 174 5.16 -1.55 -1.44
N THR A 175 5.04 -0.24 -1.43
CA THR A 175 4.66 0.57 -2.60
C THR A 175 5.79 1.50 -3.01
N GLY A 176 5.77 1.92 -4.28
CA GLY A 176 6.78 2.82 -4.83
C GLY A 176 8.05 2.10 -5.29
N ILE A 177 9.03 2.92 -5.67
CA ILE A 177 10.33 2.51 -6.19
C ILE A 177 11.36 2.84 -5.10
N THR A 178 12.18 1.87 -4.70
CA THR A 178 13.28 2.10 -3.76
C THR A 178 14.42 2.88 -4.43
N ASP A 179 15.33 3.46 -3.66
CA ASP A 179 16.48 4.17 -4.24
C ASP A 179 17.38 3.23 -5.06
N GLU A 180 17.51 1.96 -4.66
CA GLU A 180 18.22 0.93 -5.43
C GLU A 180 17.54 0.67 -6.78
N MET A 181 16.22 0.50 -6.78
CA MET A 181 15.44 0.33 -8.01
C MET A 181 15.55 1.57 -8.91
N ARG A 182 15.57 2.78 -8.33
CA ARG A 182 15.74 4.03 -9.08
C ARG A 182 17.13 4.13 -9.74
N ARG A 183 18.16 3.56 -9.12
CA ARG A 183 19.53 3.49 -9.69
C ARG A 183 19.65 2.44 -10.80
N ASN A 184 18.70 1.51 -10.92
CA ASN A 184 18.67 0.53 -11.98
C ASN A 184 18.09 1.13 -13.28
N PHE A 185 18.98 1.50 -14.21
CA PHE A 185 18.61 2.10 -15.49
C PHE A 185 17.70 1.22 -16.35
N ASN A 186 17.91 -0.10 -16.35
CA ASN A 186 17.10 -1.02 -17.17
C ASN A 186 15.66 -1.10 -16.65
N LEU A 187 15.49 -1.11 -15.32
CA LEU A 187 14.17 -1.00 -14.70
C LEU A 187 13.49 0.33 -15.04
N MET A 188 14.20 1.45 -14.88
CA MET A 188 13.62 2.77 -15.14
C MET A 188 13.26 2.96 -16.61
N ARG A 189 14.05 2.40 -17.54
CA ARG A 189 13.72 2.35 -18.98
C ARG A 189 12.46 1.53 -19.23
N THR A 190 12.39 0.33 -18.68
CA THR A 190 11.20 -0.54 -18.79
C THR A 190 9.95 0.15 -18.26
N LEU A 191 10.03 0.80 -17.08
CA LEU A 191 8.92 1.57 -16.52
C LEU A 191 8.55 2.77 -17.40
N ALA A 192 9.51 3.41 -18.05
CA ALA A 192 9.26 4.52 -18.96
C ALA A 192 8.45 4.06 -20.17
N ASP A 193 8.71 2.87 -20.72
CA ASP A 193 7.98 2.33 -21.88
C ASP A 193 6.47 2.16 -21.58
N TYR A 194 6.12 1.86 -20.32
CA TYR A 194 4.71 1.77 -19.90
C TYR A 194 4.10 3.11 -19.48
N THR A 195 4.90 4.03 -18.93
CA THR A 195 4.37 5.27 -18.32
C THR A 195 4.45 6.49 -19.24
N ARG A 196 5.32 6.47 -20.27
CA ARG A 196 5.49 7.57 -21.23
C ARG A 196 4.59 7.35 -22.44
N LEU A 197 3.40 7.91 -22.38
CA LEU A 197 2.46 7.96 -23.49
C LEU A 197 2.66 9.24 -24.31
N THR A 198 2.64 9.10 -25.64
CA THR A 198 2.59 10.23 -26.58
C THR A 198 1.27 11.00 -26.43
N PRO A 199 1.21 12.29 -26.81
CA PRO A 199 -0.02 13.09 -26.68
C PRO A 199 -1.25 12.42 -27.31
N ASP A 200 -1.11 11.87 -28.52
CA ASP A 200 -2.22 11.22 -29.22
C ASP A 200 -2.77 10.02 -28.45
N LYS A 201 -1.89 9.20 -27.87
CA LYS A 201 -2.27 8.05 -27.03
C LYS A 201 -2.83 8.46 -25.68
N ARG A 202 -2.56 9.67 -25.20
CA ARG A 202 -3.14 10.20 -23.95
C ARG A 202 -4.55 10.74 -24.15
N ILE A 203 -4.90 11.12 -25.39
CA ILE A 203 -6.21 11.67 -25.75
C ILE A 203 -7.22 10.54 -26.04
N GLN A 204 -6.76 9.43 -26.62
CA GLN A 204 -7.56 8.20 -26.82
C GLN A 204 -7.99 7.57 -25.50
#